data_AF-G8BN69-F1
#
_entry.id   AF-G8BN69-F1
#
_cell.length_a   1.000
_cell.length_b   1.000
_cell.length_c   1.000
_cell.angle_alpha   90.00
_cell.angle_beta   90.00
_cell.angle_gamma   90.00
#
_symmetry.space_group_name_H-M   'P 1'
#
loop_
_entity.id
_entity.type
_entity.pdbx_description
1 polymer ?
#
loop_
_entity_poly.entity_id
_entity_poly.type
_entity_poly.pdbx_seq_one_letter_code
_entity_poly.pdbx_strand_id
1 'polypeptide(L)'
;MSLPSALYNSKTFGEKKFEVDPSKPQYQTTNGATTGPSEHVLNAGQVDIDRPSEPKLKEDNSNQVTYLSNLRCQLTGLQDDINVFLTEKMELAKGKKIKVASNKDTD
;
A
#
# COMPACT_ATOMS: atom_id res chain seq x y z
N MET A 1 -10.76 -16.33 13.34
CA MET A 1 -10.13 -16.12 12.02
C MET A 1 -8.95 -15.19 12.23
N SER A 2 -7.77 -15.54 11.73
CA SER A 2 -6.58 -14.69 11.86
C SER A 2 -6.57 -13.61 10.80
N LEU A 3 -6.24 -12.38 11.18
CA LEU A 3 -5.97 -11.29 10.24
C LEU A 3 -4.60 -11.53 9.57
N PRO A 4 -4.42 -11.17 8.28
CA PRO A 4 -3.11 -11.26 7.66
C PRO A 4 -2.16 -10.24 8.27
N SER A 5 -0.87 -10.55 8.21
CA SER A 5 0.20 -9.70 8.71
C SER A 5 1.47 -9.93 7.90
N ALA A 6 2.36 -8.95 7.87
CA ALA A 6 3.67 -9.08 7.23
C ALA A 6 4.79 -8.64 8.16
N LEU A 7 5.98 -9.19 7.94
CA LEU A 7 7.20 -8.81 8.66
C LEU A 7 8.28 -8.47 7.64
N TYR A 8 8.74 -7.22 7.67
CA TYR A 8 9.90 -6.76 6.92
C TYR A 8 11.13 -6.80 7.83
N ASN A 9 12.26 -7.27 7.29
CA ASN A 9 13.53 -7.27 8.00
C ASN A 9 14.65 -6.81 7.05
N SER A 10 15.46 -5.86 7.50
CA SER A 10 16.63 -5.38 6.77
C SER A 10 17.77 -5.03 7.72
N LYS A 11 19.00 -5.32 7.30
CA LYS A 11 20.23 -4.94 8.03
C LYS A 11 20.35 -3.44 8.25
N THR A 12 19.79 -2.63 7.34
CA THR A 12 19.94 -1.17 7.35
C THR A 12 18.82 -0.45 8.07
N PHE A 13 17.60 -1.00 8.01
CA PHE A 13 16.38 -0.33 8.51
C PHE A 13 15.70 -1.06 9.66
N GLY A 14 16.27 -2.18 10.10
CA GLY A 14 15.72 -3.00 11.18
C GLY A 14 14.49 -3.79 10.76
N GLU A 15 13.74 -4.23 11.77
CA GLU A 15 12.49 -4.98 11.61
C GLU A 15 11.28 -4.03 11.62
N LYS A 16 10.32 -4.29 10.74
CA LYS A 16 9.03 -3.60 10.70
C LYS A 16 7.91 -4.63 10.54
N LYS A 17 7.02 -4.68 11.54
CA LYS A 17 5.79 -5.47 11.47
C LYS A 17 4.65 -4.64 10.87
N PHE A 18 3.86 -5.27 10.03
CA PHE A 18 2.63 -4.73 9.45
C PHE A 18 1.46 -5.60 9.90
N GLU A 19 0.45 -4.97 10.49
CA GLU A 19 -0.74 -5.62 11.02
C GLU A 19 -1.96 -4.92 10.46
N VAL A 20 -2.95 -5.72 10.06
CA VAL A 20 -4.24 -5.21 9.62
C VAL A 20 -4.97 -4.58 10.80
N ASP A 21 -5.42 -3.35 10.60
CA ASP A 21 -6.35 -2.67 11.49
C ASP A 21 -7.72 -2.56 10.83
N PRO A 22 -8.70 -3.42 11.21
CA PRO A 22 -10.03 -3.42 10.60
C PRO A 22 -10.80 -2.12 10.79
N SER A 23 -10.39 -1.25 11.72
CA SER A 23 -11.04 0.05 11.94
C SER A 23 -10.65 1.10 10.90
N LYS A 24 -9.53 0.90 10.19
CA LYS A 24 -9.01 1.85 9.21
C LYS A 24 -9.66 1.66 7.83
N PRO A 25 -10.02 2.76 7.13
CA PRO A 25 -10.66 2.68 5.81
C PRO A 25 -9.85 1.93 4.75
N GLN A 26 -8.52 2.03 4.77
CA GLN A 26 -7.63 1.36 3.80
C GLN A 26 -7.75 -0.18 3.81
N TYR A 27 -8.19 -0.76 4.94
CA TYR A 27 -8.40 -2.21 5.09
C TYR A 27 -9.85 -2.65 4.81
N GLN A 28 -10.71 -1.70 4.41
CA GLN A 28 -12.13 -1.94 4.10
C GLN A 28 -12.46 -1.74 2.61
N THR A 29 -11.49 -1.27 1.82
CA THR A 29 -11.62 -1.03 0.38
C THR A 29 -10.77 -2.01 -0.42
N THR A 30 -11.21 -2.32 -1.65
CA THR A 30 -10.44 -3.10 -2.63
C THR A 30 -9.65 -2.21 -3.58
N ASN A 31 -9.90 -0.89 -3.51
CA ASN A 31 -9.18 0.13 -4.26
C ASN A 31 -8.27 0.91 -3.29
N GLY A 32 -7.00 0.51 -3.24
CA GLY A 32 -6.00 1.12 -2.36
C GLY A 32 -5.47 2.44 -2.89
N ALA A 33 -4.88 3.25 -2.01
CA ALA A 33 -4.30 4.55 -2.37
C ALA A 33 -3.08 4.42 -3.30
N THR A 34 -2.38 3.29 -3.24
CA THR A 34 -1.25 2.98 -4.15
C THR A 34 -1.70 2.11 -5.34
N THR A 35 -3.00 1.87 -5.47
CA THR A 35 -3.58 1.09 -6.56
C THR A 35 -4.09 2.04 -7.65
N GLY A 36 -3.60 1.88 -8.88
CA GLY A 36 -4.08 2.62 -10.04
C GLY A 36 -3.01 3.43 -10.79
N PRO A 37 -3.37 4.04 -11.93
CA PRO A 37 -2.48 4.87 -12.72
C PRO A 37 -2.05 6.12 -11.96
N SER A 38 -0.86 6.64 -12.25
CA SER A 38 -0.37 7.88 -11.65
C SER A 38 -1.25 9.08 -12.03
N GLU A 39 -1.26 10.13 -11.20
CA GLU A 39 -1.99 11.38 -11.49
C GLU A 39 -1.64 11.95 -12.86
N HIS A 40 -0.41 11.77 -13.33
CA HIS A 40 0.01 12.22 -14.65
C HIS A 40 -0.75 11.52 -15.78
N VAL A 41 -1.05 10.23 -15.63
CA VAL A 41 -1.79 9.43 -16.61
C VAL A 41 -3.29 9.74 -16.55
N LEU A 42 -3.84 9.93 -15.33
CA LEU A 42 -5.24 10.34 -15.14
C LEU A 42 -5.52 11.73 -15.73
N ASN A 43 -4.61 12.69 -15.51
CA ASN A 43 -4.72 14.05 -16.04
C ASN A 43 -4.60 14.11 -17.57
N ALA A 44 -4.01 13.09 -18.20
CA ALA A 44 -3.97 12.95 -19.66
C ALA A 44 -5.30 12.47 -20.27
N GLY A 45 -6.36 12.31 -19.46
CA GLY A 45 -7.70 11.94 -19.91
C GLY A 45 -7.93 10.42 -20.01
N GLN A 46 -7.05 9.61 -19.45
CA GLN A 46 -7.17 8.15 -19.50
C GLN A 46 -8.07 7.65 -18.37
N VAL A 47 -9.08 6.84 -18.74
CA VAL A 47 -9.98 6.17 -17.78
C VAL A 47 -9.31 4.90 -17.28
N ASP A 48 -9.32 4.68 -15.97
CA ASP A 48 -8.79 3.46 -15.35
C ASP A 48 -9.76 2.28 -15.53
N ILE A 49 -9.53 1.50 -16.60
CA ILE A 49 -10.33 0.32 -16.95
C ILE A 49 -9.93 -0.88 -16.07
N ASP A 50 -8.74 -0.87 -15.46
CA ASP A 50 -8.19 -1.97 -14.66
C ASP A 50 -8.52 -1.81 -13.16
N ARG A 51 -9.41 -0.88 -12.82
CA ARG A 51 -9.82 -0.64 -11.43
C ARG A 51 -10.42 -1.92 -10.83
N PRO A 52 -9.96 -2.34 -9.65
CA PRO A 52 -10.53 -3.51 -8.97
C PRO A 52 -12.01 -3.31 -8.66
N SER A 53 -12.78 -4.38 -8.79
CA SER A 53 -14.19 -4.39 -8.40
C SER A 53 -14.37 -4.10 -6.91
N GLU A 54 -15.52 -3.54 -6.54
CA GLU A 54 -15.91 -3.32 -5.15
C GLU A 54 -16.00 -4.65 -4.35
N PRO A 55 -15.95 -4.60 -3.00
CA PRO A 55 -16.09 -5.80 -2.16
C PRO A 55 -17.40 -6.55 -2.43
N LYS A 56 -17.34 -7.87 -2.65
CA LYS A 56 -18.53 -8.70 -2.87
C LYS A 56 -19.25 -8.93 -1.54
N LEU A 57 -20.55 -8.64 -1.51
CA LEU A 57 -21.46 -8.91 -0.40
C LEU A 57 -22.00 -10.35 -0.45
N LYS A 58 -22.42 -10.88 0.70
CA LYS A 58 -23.11 -12.16 0.79
C LYS A 58 -24.51 -12.05 0.18
N GLU A 59 -24.98 -13.15 -0.40
CA GLU A 59 -26.28 -13.26 -1.08
C GLU A 59 -27.47 -13.39 -0.12
N ASP A 60 -27.22 -13.41 1.19
CA ASP A 60 -28.19 -13.63 2.26
C ASP A 60 -28.87 -12.34 2.78
N ASN A 61 -28.76 -11.22 2.05
CA ASN A 61 -29.24 -9.88 2.45
C ASN A 61 -28.69 -9.37 3.79
N SER A 62 -27.65 -10.00 4.35
CA SER A 62 -27.04 -9.57 5.62
C SER A 62 -26.19 -8.30 5.51
N ASN A 63 -26.01 -7.78 4.28
CA ASN A 63 -25.09 -6.68 3.94
C ASN A 63 -23.64 -6.92 4.43
N GLN A 64 -23.26 -8.18 4.67
CA GLN A 64 -21.92 -8.55 5.07
C GLN A 64 -21.05 -8.85 3.86
N VAL A 65 -19.78 -8.46 3.89
CA VAL A 65 -18.79 -8.88 2.90
C VAL A 65 -18.53 -10.38 2.96
N THR A 66 -18.31 -10.99 1.79
CA THR A 66 -17.82 -12.37 1.72
C THR A 66 -16.42 -12.46 2.35
N TYR A 67 -16.05 -13.65 2.84
CA TYR A 67 -14.74 -13.87 3.45
C TYR A 67 -13.58 -13.47 2.53
N LEU A 68 -13.63 -13.89 1.26
CA LEU A 68 -12.60 -13.55 0.28
C LEU A 68 -12.56 -12.06 -0.06
N SER A 69 -13.72 -11.38 -0.04
CA SER A 69 -13.75 -9.94 -0.26
C SER A 69 -13.15 -9.18 0.91
N ASN A 70 -13.45 -9.59 2.14
CA ASN A 70 -12.82 -9.04 3.33
C ASN A 70 -11.30 -9.26 3.31
N LEU A 71 -10.85 -10.48 2.96
CA LEU A 71 -9.42 -10.78 2.81
C LEU A 71 -8.77 -9.90 1.74
N ARG A 72 -9.43 -9.68 0.59
CA ARG A 72 -8.93 -8.79 -0.46
C ARG A 72 -8.74 -7.37 0.07
N CYS A 73 -9.74 -6.80 0.76
CA CYS A 73 -9.61 -5.47 1.35
C CYS A 73 -8.44 -5.38 2.32
N GLN A 74 -8.26 -6.41 3.14
CA GLN A 74 -7.19 -6.47 4.12
C GLN A 74 -5.81 -6.52 3.46
N LEU A 75 -5.66 -7.29 2.38
CA LEU A 75 -4.43 -7.36 1.60
C LEU A 75 -4.14 -6.06 0.85
N THR A 76 -5.18 -5.39 0.33
CA THR A 76 -5.03 -4.07 -0.32
C THR A 76 -4.48 -3.03 0.66
N GLY A 77 -5.04 -2.94 1.87
CA GLY A 77 -4.51 -2.02 2.89
C GLY A 77 -3.08 -2.38 3.32
N LEU A 78 -2.75 -3.66 3.39
CA LEU A 78 -1.39 -4.12 3.73
C LEU A 78 -0.39 -3.78 2.61
N GLN A 79 -0.81 -3.91 1.35
CA GLN A 79 -0.03 -3.52 0.18
C GLN A 79 0.28 -2.01 0.21
N ASP A 80 -0.72 -1.18 0.49
CA ASP A 80 -0.53 0.27 0.62
C ASP A 80 0.50 0.60 1.73
N ASP A 81 0.34 0.02 2.93
CA ASP A 81 1.24 0.26 4.05
C ASP A 81 2.69 -0.13 3.73
N ILE A 82 2.89 -1.25 3.03
CA ILE A 82 4.21 -1.71 2.58
C ILE A 82 4.78 -0.74 1.53
N ASN A 83 3.97 -0.33 0.57
CA ASN A 83 4.39 0.57 -0.51
C ASN A 83 4.80 1.95 0.02
N VAL A 84 4.01 2.53 0.93
CA VAL A 84 4.34 3.79 1.60
C VAL A 84 5.67 3.64 2.35
N PHE A 85 5.80 2.60 3.17
CA PHE A 85 7.02 2.36 3.94
C PHE A 85 8.26 2.25 3.05
N LEU A 86 8.21 1.44 1.99
CA LEU A 86 9.36 1.26 1.09
C LEU A 86 9.68 2.54 0.32
N THR A 87 8.67 3.32 -0.07
CA THR A 87 8.85 4.62 -0.75
C THR A 87 9.58 5.61 0.16
N GLU A 88 9.14 5.76 1.41
CA GLU A 88 9.83 6.59 2.40
C GLU A 88 11.30 6.15 2.61
N LYS A 89 11.57 4.83 2.67
CA LYS A 89 12.95 4.33 2.79
C LYS A 89 13.80 4.65 1.56
N MET A 90 13.23 4.58 0.36
CA MET A 90 13.92 4.96 -0.88
C MET A 90 14.24 6.46 -0.91
N GLU A 91 13.32 7.32 -0.47
CA GLU A 91 13.55 8.77 -0.39
C GLU A 91 14.67 9.11 0.61
N LEU A 92 14.66 8.50 1.79
CA LEU A 92 15.74 8.66 2.77
C LEU A 92 17.10 8.20 2.21
N ALA A 93 17.12 7.10 1.45
CA ALA A 93 18.33 6.61 0.81
C ALA A 93 18.84 7.55 -0.30
N LYS A 94 17.93 8.13 -1.10
CA LYS A 94 18.25 9.15 -2.11
C LYS A 94 18.81 10.42 -1.47
N GLY A 95 18.16 10.93 -0.43
CA GLY A 95 18.61 12.13 0.30
C GLY A 95 20.00 11.96 0.91
N LYS A 96 20.32 10.77 1.44
CA LYS A 96 21.68 10.46 1.93
C LYS A 96 22.71 10.41 0.80
N LYS A 97 22.37 9.86 -0.37
CA LYS A 97 23.27 9.84 -1.53
C LYS A 97 23.57 11.25 -2.07
N ILE A 98 22.57 12.12 -2.12
CA ILE A 98 22.74 13.51 -2.59
C ILE A 98 23.68 14.29 -1.64
N LYS A 99 23.50 14.17 -0.32
CA LYS A 99 24.39 14.82 0.67
C LYS A 99 25.84 14.31 0.61
N VAL A 100 26.04 13.04 0.29
CA VAL A 100 27.39 12.47 0.15
C VAL A 100 28.04 12.87 -1.17
N ALA A 101 27.26 13.03 -2.24
CA ALA A 101 27.76 13.53 -3.53
C ALA A 101 28.18 15.01 -3.45
N SER A 102 27.37 15.87 -2.83
CA SER A 102 27.70 17.30 -2.69
C SER A 102 28.95 17.58 -1.86
N ASN A 103 29.30 16.68 -0.92
CA ASN A 103 30.51 16.80 -0.10
C ASN A 103 31.78 16.25 -0.79
N LYS A 104 31.66 15.58 -1.95
CA LYS A 104 32.83 15.07 -2.70
C LYS A 104 33.35 16.04 -3.76
N ASP A 105 32.58 17.06 -4.11
CA ASP A 105 32.94 18.03 -5.14
C ASP A 105 33.65 19.28 -4.57
N THR A 106 34.13 19.22 -3.31
CA THR A 106 34.78 20.34 -2.61
C THR A 106 36.18 20.07 -2.06
N ASP A 107 36.81 18.95 -2.42
CA ASP A 107 38.23 18.65 -2.13
C ASP A 107 39.09 18.64 -3.40
#